data_AF-A0A328RWQ2-F1
#
_entry.id   AF-A0A328RWQ2-F1
#
_cell.length_a   1.000
_cell.length_b   1.000
_cell.length_c   1.000
_cell.angle_alpha   90.00
_cell.angle_beta   90.00
_cell.angle_gamma   90.00
#
_symmetry.space_group_name_H-M   'P 1'
#
loop_
_entity.id
_entity.type
_entity.pdbx_description
1 polymer ?
#
loop_
_entity_poly.entity_id
_entity_poly.type
_entity_poly.pdbx_seq_one_letter_code
_entity_poly.pdbx_strand_id
1 'polypeptide(L)'
;MMNNNEQELKLRLSTLDCNTSTKYYQVTQTLDEQQKLKIKTYFKYYTPENFENLDNVAGKTTGWMCKSEDVKAVEELLGITKTIEKQRANLEKIQRRSASNVSNVFDRYSLSFSK
;
A
#
# COMPACT_ATOMS: atom_id res chain seq x y z
N MET A 1 -13.65 -7.06 31.97
CA MET A 1 -13.02 -7.56 30.74
C MET A 1 -12.82 -6.37 29.82
N MET A 2 -11.62 -5.78 29.81
CA MET A 2 -11.30 -4.66 28.91
C MET A 2 -11.09 -5.21 27.50
N ASN A 3 -12.05 -4.98 26.60
CA ASN A 3 -11.88 -5.24 25.17
C ASN A 3 -10.90 -4.20 24.61
N ASN A 4 -9.60 -4.45 24.77
CA ASN A 4 -8.55 -3.75 24.03
C ASN A 4 -8.61 -4.22 22.56
N ASN A 5 -9.67 -3.83 21.85
CA ASN A 5 -9.56 -3.63 20.42
C ASN A 5 -8.70 -2.38 20.26
N GLU A 6 -7.38 -2.56 20.39
CA GLU A 6 -6.40 -1.65 19.81
C GLU A 6 -6.76 -1.58 18.33
N GLN A 7 -7.62 -0.62 17.99
CA GLN A 7 -7.84 -0.28 16.60
C GLN A 7 -6.44 0.11 16.14
N GLU A 8 -5.81 -0.76 15.37
CA GLU A 8 -4.55 -0.43 14.73
C GLU A 8 -4.88 0.59 13.64
N LEU A 9 -4.06 1.63 13.53
CA LEU A 9 -4.22 2.63 12.48
C LEU A 9 -4.06 1.95 11.12
N LYS A 10 -5.12 1.95 10.32
CA LYS A 10 -5.16 1.29 9.02
C LYS A 10 -5.86 2.17 8.00
N LEU A 11 -5.52 1.96 6.74
CA LEU A 11 -6.21 2.54 5.60
C LEU A 11 -7.30 1.57 5.15
N ARG A 12 -8.57 1.98 5.29
CA ARG A 12 -9.74 1.21 4.86
C ARG A 12 -10.23 1.74 3.52
N LEU A 13 -10.51 0.83 2.58
CA LEU A 13 -11.18 1.17 1.34
C LEU A 13 -12.56 1.79 1.65
N SER A 14 -12.76 3.03 1.21
CA SER A 14 -14.02 3.75 1.41
C SER A 14 -14.80 3.90 0.11
N THR A 15 -14.09 4.13 -0.99
CA THR A 15 -14.69 4.37 -2.30
C THR A 15 -13.91 3.66 -3.37
N LEU A 16 -14.62 3.03 -4.30
CA LEU A 16 -14.07 2.44 -5.50
C LEU A 16 -14.73 3.12 -6.69
N ASP A 17 -13.93 3.80 -7.50
CA ASP A 17 -14.34 4.36 -8.77
C ASP A 17 -14.12 3.29 -9.84
N CYS A 18 -15.21 2.70 -10.34
CA CYS A 18 -15.13 1.63 -11.34
C CYS A 18 -14.78 2.17 -12.74
N ASN A 19 -14.96 3.47 -12.99
CA ASN A 19 -14.66 4.11 -14.28
C ASN A 19 -13.14 4.15 -14.52
N THR A 20 -12.40 4.59 -13.50
CA THR A 20 -10.93 4.71 -13.54
C THR A 20 -10.23 3.55 -12.85
N SER A 21 -10.98 2.62 -12.24
CA SER A 21 -10.47 1.58 -11.34
C SER A 21 -9.68 2.15 -10.14
N THR A 22 -9.87 3.44 -9.82
CA THR A 22 -9.19 4.12 -8.72
C THR A 22 -9.84 3.74 -7.38
N LYS A 23 -9.01 3.38 -6.41
CA LYS A 23 -9.44 3.05 -5.05
C LYS A 23 -9.07 4.18 -4.11
N TYR A 24 -10.02 4.57 -3.26
CA TYR A 24 -9.85 5.61 -2.27
C TYR A 24 -9.92 5.02 -0.86
N TYR A 25 -8.94 5.39 -0.04
CA TYR A 25 -8.75 4.87 1.29
C TYR A 25 -8.90 5.97 2.33
N GLN A 26 -9.53 5.62 3.44
CA GLN A 26 -9.69 6.48 4.60
C GLN A 26 -8.97 5.87 5.80
N VAL A 27 -8.45 6.73 6.68
CA VAL A 27 -7.92 6.27 7.95
C VAL A 27 -9.05 5.80 8.87
N THR A 28 -8.86 4.64 9.50
CA THR A 28 -9.84 4.06 10.43
C THR A 28 -9.93 4.80 11.75
N GLN A 29 -8.93 5.61 12.08
CA GLN A 29 -8.81 6.32 13.35
C GLN A 29 -8.46 7.78 13.14
N THR A 30 -8.76 8.55 14.18
CA THR A 30 -8.33 9.94 14.28
C THR A 30 -6.82 9.98 14.37
N LEU A 31 -6.20 10.61 13.38
CA LEU A 31 -4.78 10.93 13.38
C LEU A 31 -4.49 12.14 14.27
N ASP A 32 -3.33 12.11 14.90
CA ASP A 32 -2.76 13.27 15.57
C ASP A 32 -2.49 14.41 14.57
N GLU A 33 -2.44 15.66 15.03
CA GLU A 33 -2.19 16.81 14.16
C GLU A 33 -0.85 16.70 13.43
N GLN A 34 0.19 16.16 14.08
CA GLN A 34 1.49 15.94 13.45
C GLN A 34 1.41 14.91 12.31
N GLN A 35 0.65 13.83 12.52
CA GLN A 35 0.44 12.79 11.52
C GLN A 35 -0.41 13.31 10.36
N LYS A 36 -1.48 14.06 10.65
CA LYS A 36 -2.30 14.73 9.64
C LYS A 36 -1.46 15.64 8.79
N LEU A 37 -0.58 16.45 9.37
CA LEU A 37 0.24 17.40 8.63
C LEU A 37 1.16 16.70 7.61
N LYS A 38 1.75 15.57 7.99
CA LYS A 38 2.62 14.76 7.11
C LYS A 38 1.86 14.20 5.91
N ILE A 39 0.65 13.67 6.14
CA ILE A 39 -0.12 13.00 5.09
C ILE A 39 -1.09 13.93 4.36
N LYS A 40 -1.26 15.18 4.83
CA LYS A 40 -2.18 16.18 4.28
C LYS A 40 -1.95 16.41 2.79
N THR A 41 -0.72 16.25 2.31
CA THR A 41 -0.41 16.42 0.88
C THR A 41 -0.91 15.27 0.00
N TYR A 42 -1.11 14.08 0.59
CA TYR A 42 -1.59 12.88 -0.10
C TYR A 42 -3.09 12.68 0.07
N PHE A 43 -3.67 13.27 1.11
CA PHE A 43 -5.10 13.22 1.36
C PHE A 43 -5.82 14.43 0.79
N LYS A 44 -6.94 14.18 0.13
CA LYS A 44 -7.84 15.20 -0.37
C LYS A 44 -9.25 14.95 0.17
N TYR A 45 -9.98 16.05 0.39
CA TYR A 45 -11.41 15.94 0.66
C TYR A 45 -12.14 15.77 -0.68
N TYR A 46 -12.78 14.63 -0.87
CA TYR A 46 -13.56 14.32 -2.05
C TYR A 46 -15.04 14.57 -1.76
N THR A 47 -15.73 15.14 -2.75
CA THR A 47 -17.19 15.26 -2.79
C THR A 47 -17.72 14.49 -4.00
N PRO A 48 -19.04 14.24 -4.12
CA PRO A 48 -19.62 13.55 -5.26
C PRO A 48 -19.29 14.25 -6.60
N GLU A 49 -19.08 15.58 -6.56
CA GLU A 49 -18.70 16.39 -7.72
C GLU A 49 -17.29 16.09 -8.25
N ASN A 50 -16.43 15.44 -7.45
CA ASN A 50 -15.11 15.01 -7.91
C ASN A 50 -15.15 13.72 -8.74
N PHE A 51 -16.28 13.03 -8.78
CA PHE A 51 -16.42 11.77 -9.49
C PHE A 51 -17.22 12.02 -10.77
N GLU A 52 -16.70 11.55 -11.90
CA GLU A 52 -17.35 11.75 -13.20
C GLU A 52 -18.69 11.03 -13.30
N ASN A 53 -18.82 9.86 -12.66
CA ASN A 53 -20.01 9.04 -12.76
C ASN A 53 -20.33 8.36 -11.42
N LEU A 54 -21.26 8.94 -10.67
CA LEU A 54 -21.65 8.45 -9.35
C LEU A 54 -22.31 7.07 -9.37
N ASP A 55 -23.00 6.70 -10.46
CA ASP A 55 -23.58 5.36 -10.62
C ASP A 55 -22.51 4.27 -10.74
N ASN A 56 -21.32 4.62 -11.22
CA ASN A 56 -20.17 3.73 -11.33
C ASN A 56 -19.19 3.85 -10.15
N VAL A 57 -19.62 4.47 -9.05
CA VAL A 57 -18.82 4.58 -7.84
C VAL A 57 -19.46 3.80 -6.71
N ALA A 58 -18.72 2.84 -6.16
CA ALA A 58 -19.17 2.05 -5.01
C ALA A 58 -18.57 2.61 -3.71
N GLY A 59 -19.42 2.92 -2.72
CA GLY A 59 -19.00 3.33 -1.39
C GLY A 59 -19.35 4.77 -1.03
N LYS A 60 -18.55 5.42 -0.16
CA LYS A 60 -18.81 6.78 0.33
C LYS A 60 -18.03 7.82 -0.47
N THR A 61 -18.66 8.45 -1.45
CA THR A 61 -18.06 9.50 -2.28
C THR A 61 -17.72 10.79 -1.54
N THR A 62 -18.06 10.91 -0.26
CA THR A 62 -17.72 12.06 0.59
C THR A 62 -16.73 11.71 1.68
N GLY A 63 -15.68 12.52 1.80
CA GLY A 63 -14.78 12.49 2.94
C GLY A 63 -13.32 12.71 2.61
N TRP A 64 -12.49 12.66 3.64
CA TRP A 64 -11.04 12.83 3.54
C TRP A 64 -10.38 11.49 3.21
N MET A 65 -9.83 11.35 2.00
CA MET A 65 -9.34 10.08 1.46
C MET A 65 -8.01 10.28 0.71
N CYS A 66 -7.23 9.21 0.58
CA CYS A 66 -6.08 9.14 -0.32
C CYS A 66 -6.31 8.09 -1.42
N LYS A 67 -5.59 8.21 -2.54
CA LYS A 67 -5.65 7.22 -3.62
C LYS A 67 -4.81 5.99 -3.28
N SER A 68 -5.08 4.86 -3.95
CA SER A 68 -4.29 3.62 -3.85
C SER A 68 -2.80 3.83 -4.08
N GLU A 69 -2.43 4.77 -4.95
CA GLU A 69 -1.05 5.06 -5.31
C GLU A 69 -0.26 5.64 -4.13
N ASP A 70 -0.93 6.46 -3.32
CA ASP A 70 -0.33 7.14 -2.17
C ASP A 70 -0.40 6.29 -0.88
N VAL A 71 -1.19 5.21 -0.87
CA VAL A 71 -1.38 4.34 0.31
C VAL A 71 -0.05 3.92 0.90
N LYS A 72 0.89 3.46 0.06
CA LYS A 72 2.20 2.98 0.53
C LYS A 72 2.99 4.09 1.23
N ALA A 73 3.05 5.28 0.62
CA ALA A 73 3.75 6.43 1.19
C ALA A 73 3.11 6.88 2.51
N VAL A 74 1.78 6.88 2.57
CA VAL A 74 1.03 7.20 3.80
C VAL A 74 1.31 6.18 4.90
N GLU A 75 1.31 4.88 4.60
CA GLU A 75 1.64 3.84 5.59
C GLU A 75 3.06 4.01 6.14
N GLU A 76 4.03 4.34 5.28
CA GLU A 76 5.40 4.61 5.68
C GLU A 76 5.51 5.86 6.57
N LEU A 77 4.82 6.95 6.22
CA LEU A 77 4.81 8.20 6.98
C LEU A 77 4.11 8.07 8.34
N LEU A 78 3.05 7.28 8.41
CA LEU A 78 2.30 7.00 9.64
C LEU A 78 2.96 5.93 10.51
N GLY A 79 4.01 5.26 10.00
CA GLY A 79 4.70 4.21 10.74
C GLY A 79 3.80 2.99 10.98
N ILE A 80 2.97 2.62 10.01
CA ILE A 80 2.14 1.40 10.08
C ILE A 80 3.06 0.18 9.89
N THR A 81 3.72 -0.23 10.99
CA THR A 81 4.88 -1.14 11.02
C THR A 81 4.62 -2.53 10.43
N LYS A 82 3.39 -3.06 10.56
CA LYS A 82 3.04 -4.41 10.05
C LYS A 82 3.19 -4.56 8.54
N THR A 83 3.07 -3.48 7.76
CA THR A 83 3.22 -3.54 6.30
C THR A 83 4.71 -3.56 5.90
N ILE A 84 5.56 -2.81 6.60
CA ILE A 84 7.00 -2.72 6.31
C ILE A 84 7.72 -4.03 6.66
N GLU A 85 7.44 -4.65 7.81
CA GLU A 85 8.08 -5.92 8.18
C GLU A 85 7.72 -7.05 7.22
N LYS A 86 6.45 -7.12 6.77
CA LYS A 86 6.03 -8.09 5.75
C LYS A 86 6.67 -7.82 4.39
N GLN A 87 6.83 -6.57 3.98
CA GLN A 87 7.53 -6.22 2.74
C GLN A 87 9.03 -6.50 2.82
N ARG A 88 9.71 -6.19 3.94
CA ARG A 88 11.12 -6.54 4.16
C ARG A 88 11.33 -8.05 4.14
N ALA A 89 10.49 -8.82 4.82
CA ALA A 89 10.56 -10.29 4.80
C ALA A 89 10.32 -10.89 3.40
N ASN A 90 9.48 -10.26 2.57
CA ASN A 90 9.27 -10.68 1.20
C ASN A 90 10.46 -10.31 0.30
N LEU A 91 11.01 -9.10 0.44
CA LEU A 91 12.19 -8.64 -0.28
C LEU A 91 13.44 -9.45 0.08
N GLU A 92 13.66 -9.80 1.35
CA GLU A 92 14.74 -10.71 1.77
C GLU A 92 14.58 -12.11 1.15
N LYS A 93 13.36 -12.65 1.09
CA LYS A 93 13.10 -13.95 0.44
C LYS A 93 13.40 -13.89 -1.07
N ILE A 94 13.07 -12.79 -1.74
CA ILE A 94 13.36 -12.61 -3.16
C ILE A 94 14.87 -12.46 -3.38
N GLN A 95 15.57 -11.64 -2.59
CA GLN A 95 17.03 -11.47 -2.70
C GLN A 95 17.79 -12.78 -2.46
N ARG A 96 17.39 -13.59 -1.47
CA ARG A 96 18.01 -14.91 -1.25
C ARG A 96 17.81 -15.87 -2.42
N ARG A 97 16.68 -15.82 -3.11
CA ARG A 97 16.43 -16.63 -4.33
C ARG A 97 17.23 -16.15 -5.54
N SER A 98 17.43 -14.84 -5.68
CA SER A 98 18.24 -14.28 -6.78
C SER A 98 19.73 -14.62 -6.65
N ALA A 99 20.26 -14.76 -5.43
CA ALA A 99 21.64 -15.17 -5.21
C ALA A 99 21.91 -16.67 -5.51
N SER A 100 20.87 -17.51 -5.58
CA SER A 100 21.02 -18.95 -5.85
C SER A 100 21.00 -19.32 -7.34
N ASN A 101 20.56 -18.41 -8.21
CA ASN A 101 20.43 -18.68 -9.65
C ASN A 101 21.61 -18.14 -10.48
N VAL A 102 22.48 -17.29 -9.94
CA VAL A 102 23.67 -16.81 -10.68
C VAL A 102 24.84 -17.79 -10.58
N SER A 103 24.90 -18.61 -9.53
CA SER A 103 25.94 -19.62 -9.33
C SER A 103 25.70 -20.93 -10.09
N ASN A 104 24.49 -21.20 -10.59
CA ASN A 104 24.15 -22.47 -11.27
C ASN A 104 24.21 -22.39 -12.82
N VAL A 105 24.49 -21.20 -13.39
CA VAL A 105 24.60 -21.01 -14.84
C VAL A 105 26.05 -21.02 -15.31
N PHE A 106 27.01 -20.63 -14.46
CA PHE A 106 28.42 -20.57 -14.84
C PHE A 106 29.13 -21.94 -14.81
N ASP A 107 28.62 -22.91 -14.04
CA ASP A 107 29.24 -24.24 -13.92
C ASP A 107 28.92 -25.16 -15.13
N ARG A 108 27.79 -24.92 -15.82
CA ARG A 108 27.35 -25.77 -16.96
C ARG A 108 27.93 -25.41 -18.32
N TYR A 109 28.57 -24.25 -18.48
CA TYR A 109 29.13 -23.81 -19.76
C TYR A 109 30.64 -24.07 -19.92
N SER A 110 31.35 -24.47 -18.86
CA SER A 110 32.81 -24.71 -18.91
C SER A 110 33.22 -26.15 -19.29
N LEU A 111 32.27 -27.08 -19.49
CA LEU A 111 32.57 -28.48 -19.83
C LEU A 111 32.35 -28.87 -21.31
N SER A 112 31.96 -27.93 -22.17
CA SER A 112 31.61 -28.24 -23.57
C SER A 112 32.64 -27.80 -24.63
N PHE A 113 33.78 -27.25 -24.22
CA PHE A 113 34.87 -26.86 -25.13
C PHE A 113 36.21 -27.48 -24.68
N SER A 114 36.30 -28.81 -24.78
CA SER A 114 37.57 -29.51 -24.91
C SER A 114 37.33 -30.81 -25.64
N LYS A 115 37.38 -30.73 -26.97
CA LYS A 115 37.66 -31.87 -27.83
C LYS A 115 38.41 -31.39 -29.06
#